data_AF-A0A3B3SK22-F1
#
_entry.id   AF-A0A3B3SK22-F1
#
_cell.length_a   1.000
_cell.length_b   1.000
_cell.length_c   1.000
_cell.angle_alpha   90.00
_cell.angle_beta   90.00
_cell.angle_gamma   90.00
#
_symmetry.space_group_name_H-M   'P 1'
#
loop_
_entity.id
_entity.type
_entity.pdbx_description
1 polymer ?
#
loop_
_entity_poly.entity_id
_entity_poly.type
_entity_poly.pdbx_seq_one_letter_code
_entity_poly.pdbx_strand_id
1 'polypeptide(L)'
;MEEETREDHDAKLASSKEAKDFLSSIESRELDRCLFADSLITVSDTGRELGEFTITMQNAVYNNEQCYLLHANSHGSIDDIPCGTSIMAYISKTLETLEQNHHEYVQLQDHSLDRKSHMVRHGDQLVVNKIITEGEEVKSQSFTFPVSSLEGFVSEASNLLILRILAQRKIFPENMVFLSLDTETQICFSTYKVLGERKQLLGTEFMDVFGIQRTVESVTDISATWHCYFLSDGHLASRVQVGSPVTMKLLHKPADKVTVEKVEKPVFEKKPLVWEEDMQMFSRFLDRKEELRSSHASYVQEHPELKALLADFLQFLLLRKPDDVLSFAVEYFAPFGSQRAPGTSTPPVL
;
A
#
# COMPACT_ATOMS: atom_id res chain seq x y z
N MET A 1 4.61 8.51 -31.31
CA MET A 1 5.25 7.24 -30.89
C MET A 1 6.73 7.43 -31.17
N GLU A 2 7.41 8.12 -30.25
CA GLU A 2 8.85 8.30 -30.29
C GLU A 2 9.43 7.32 -29.28
N GLU A 3 10.06 6.28 -29.79
CA GLU A 3 10.74 5.26 -29.01
C GLU A 3 12.20 5.72 -28.92
N GLU A 4 12.51 6.49 -27.86
CA GLU A 4 13.84 7.04 -27.62
C GLU A 4 14.67 5.99 -26.85
N THR A 5 15.32 5.08 -27.57
CA THR A 5 16.35 4.21 -26.98
C THR A 5 17.64 5.01 -26.76
N ARG A 6 17.89 5.43 -25.52
CA ARG A 6 19.21 5.90 -25.07
C ARG A 6 20.02 4.71 -24.55
N GLU A 7 21.14 4.42 -25.19
CA GLU A 7 22.22 3.63 -24.61
C GLU A 7 23.03 4.55 -23.69
N ASP A 8 22.89 4.39 -22.37
CA ASP A 8 23.68 5.14 -21.40
C ASP A 8 24.87 4.31 -20.90
N HIS A 9 26.06 4.93 -20.91
CA HIS A 9 27.30 4.38 -20.40
C HIS A 9 27.31 4.46 -18.87
N ASP A 10 26.50 3.63 -18.21
CA ASP A 10 26.22 3.83 -16.79
C ASP A 10 27.11 2.96 -15.88
N ALA A 11 27.84 3.62 -14.97
CA ALA A 11 28.48 2.93 -13.86
C ALA A 11 27.36 2.33 -12.99
N LYS A 12 27.20 1.01 -13.05
CA LYS A 12 26.10 0.28 -12.38
C LYS A 12 25.99 0.71 -10.91
N LEU A 13 24.91 1.43 -10.56
CA LEU A 13 24.62 1.79 -9.17
C LEU A 13 24.57 0.52 -8.32
N ALA A 14 25.16 0.58 -7.13
CA ALA A 14 25.18 -0.53 -6.19
C ALA A 14 25.06 -0.01 -4.76
N SER A 15 24.32 -0.74 -3.92
CA SER A 15 24.28 -0.48 -2.48
C SER A 15 25.65 -0.74 -1.84
N SER A 16 25.91 -0.06 -0.72
CA SER A 16 27.15 -0.26 0.01
C SER A 16 27.20 -1.62 0.71
N LYS A 17 28.42 -2.09 1.03
CA LYS A 17 28.60 -3.32 1.79
C LYS A 17 27.91 -3.23 3.14
N GLU A 18 28.02 -2.08 3.80
CA GLU A 18 27.44 -1.80 5.11
C GLU A 18 25.91 -1.90 5.11
N ALA A 19 25.25 -1.49 4.01
CA ALA A 19 23.81 -1.64 3.84
C ALA A 19 23.39 -3.11 3.71
N LYS A 20 24.15 -3.91 2.94
CA LYS A 20 23.91 -5.36 2.77
C LYS A 20 24.17 -6.13 4.06
N ASP A 21 25.28 -5.81 4.75
CA ASP A 21 25.63 -6.36 6.05
C ASP A 21 24.56 -5.98 7.09
N PHE A 22 24.03 -4.75 7.04
CA PHE A 22 22.91 -4.35 7.89
C PHE A 22 21.67 -5.21 7.65
N LEU A 23 21.19 -5.36 6.41
CA LEU A 23 19.99 -6.17 6.11
C LEU A 23 20.16 -7.63 6.56
N SER A 24 21.32 -8.24 6.27
CA SER A 24 21.61 -9.62 6.65
C SER A 24 21.77 -9.81 8.17
N SER A 25 22.11 -8.75 8.91
CA SER A 25 22.21 -8.78 10.37
C SER A 25 20.87 -8.69 11.09
N ILE A 26 19.75 -8.41 10.40
CA ILE A 26 18.44 -8.24 11.04
C ILE A 26 17.88 -9.60 11.44
N GLU A 27 17.67 -9.80 12.73
CA GLU A 27 17.11 -11.05 13.23
C GLU A 27 15.58 -11.03 13.18
N SER A 28 14.96 -12.19 12.93
CA SER A 28 13.50 -12.31 12.87
C SER A 28 12.80 -11.83 14.14
N ARG A 29 13.41 -12.04 15.32
CA ARG A 29 12.86 -11.57 16.60
C ARG A 29 12.80 -10.04 16.71
N GLU A 30 13.69 -9.32 16.03
CA GLU A 30 13.67 -7.85 16.02
C GLU A 30 12.53 -7.37 15.13
N LEU A 31 12.37 -7.99 13.96
CA LEU A 31 11.24 -7.72 13.06
C LEU A 31 9.90 -8.01 13.73
N ASP A 32 9.77 -9.12 14.46
CA ASP A 32 8.55 -9.48 15.19
C ASP A 32 8.18 -8.43 16.24
N ARG A 33 9.17 -7.80 16.90
CA ARG A 33 8.95 -6.68 17.83
C ARG A 33 8.48 -5.41 17.14
N CYS A 34 8.73 -5.27 15.85
CA CYS A 34 8.25 -4.17 15.03
C CYS A 34 6.86 -4.40 14.43
N LEU A 35 6.17 -5.52 14.72
CA LEU A 35 4.82 -5.81 14.21
C LEU A 35 3.73 -5.20 15.09
N PHE A 36 3.59 -3.89 14.98
CA PHE A 36 2.55 -3.11 15.64
C PHE A 36 2.07 -1.95 14.77
N ALA A 37 0.97 -1.35 15.19
CA ALA A 37 0.38 -0.21 14.53
C ALA A 37 0.85 1.12 15.13
N ASP A 38 1.10 2.10 14.27
CA ASP A 38 1.23 3.51 14.65
C ASP A 38 -0.02 4.26 14.16
N SER A 39 -0.51 5.21 14.97
CA SER A 39 -1.59 6.13 14.60
C SER A 39 -1.23 7.53 15.06
N LEU A 40 -1.00 8.42 14.10
CA LEU A 40 -0.58 9.80 14.30
C LEU A 40 -1.63 10.73 13.70
N ILE A 41 -1.71 11.94 14.25
CA ILE A 41 -2.46 13.03 13.60
C ILE A 41 -1.52 13.81 12.68
N THR A 42 -2.09 14.39 11.65
CA THR A 42 -1.42 15.27 10.71
C THR A 42 -1.75 16.71 11.10
N VAL A 43 -0.75 17.53 11.41
CA VAL A 43 -0.94 18.92 11.86
C VAL A 43 -0.21 19.93 10.97
N SER A 44 -0.81 21.09 10.77
CA SER A 44 -0.15 22.26 10.15
C SER A 44 0.93 22.87 11.07
N ASP A 45 1.72 23.77 10.52
CA ASP A 45 2.62 24.67 11.25
C ASP A 45 1.91 25.51 12.34
N THR A 46 0.66 25.88 12.08
CA THR A 46 -0.25 26.60 12.98
C THR A 46 -0.92 25.69 14.03
N GLY A 47 -0.70 24.38 13.96
CA GLY A 47 -1.24 23.39 14.90
C GLY A 47 -2.67 22.94 14.62
N ARG A 48 -3.23 23.28 13.45
CA ARG A 48 -4.55 22.79 13.00
C ARG A 48 -4.40 21.32 12.60
N GLU A 49 -5.34 20.48 13.05
CA GLU A 49 -5.44 19.09 12.60
C GLU A 49 -5.97 19.07 11.16
N LEU A 50 -5.21 18.42 10.27
CA LEU A 50 -5.48 18.36 8.84
C LEU A 50 -5.89 16.95 8.39
N GLY A 51 -5.63 15.93 9.20
CA GLY A 51 -5.93 14.54 8.87
C GLY A 51 -5.18 13.55 9.76
N GLU A 52 -4.98 12.33 9.27
CA GLU A 52 -4.34 11.25 10.02
C GLU A 52 -3.30 10.49 9.20
N PHE A 53 -2.38 9.85 9.93
CA PHE A 53 -1.35 8.99 9.39
C PHE A 53 -1.30 7.69 10.20
N THR A 54 -1.51 6.56 9.53
CA THR A 54 -1.50 5.23 10.16
C THR A 54 -0.49 4.33 9.48
N ILE A 55 0.15 3.46 10.27
CA ILE A 55 0.97 2.36 9.78
C ILE A 55 0.52 1.10 10.52
N THR A 56 0.25 0.01 9.83
CA THR A 56 -0.01 -1.30 10.42
C THR A 56 0.94 -2.33 9.82
N MET A 57 1.45 -3.21 10.67
CA MET A 57 2.41 -4.25 10.33
C MET A 57 1.97 -5.55 10.99
N GLN A 58 1.85 -6.61 10.20
CA GLN A 58 1.43 -7.91 10.71
C GLN A 58 2.08 -9.06 9.93
N ASN A 59 2.11 -10.24 10.54
CA ASN A 59 2.45 -11.46 9.82
C ASN A 59 1.39 -11.77 8.78
N ALA A 60 1.82 -12.27 7.63
CA ALA A 60 0.94 -12.66 6.54
C ALA A 60 1.52 -13.84 5.77
N VAL A 61 0.73 -14.35 4.83
CA VAL A 61 1.17 -15.35 3.86
C VAL A 61 0.88 -14.81 2.47
N TYR A 62 1.89 -14.81 1.61
CA TYR A 62 1.78 -14.39 0.22
C TYR A 62 2.39 -15.47 -0.68
N ASN A 63 1.63 -15.98 -1.66
CA ASN A 63 2.05 -17.07 -2.54
C ASN A 63 2.66 -18.28 -1.80
N ASN A 64 2.05 -18.69 -0.68
CA ASN A 64 2.49 -19.77 0.22
C ASN A 64 3.81 -19.52 0.96
N GLU A 65 4.35 -18.30 0.95
CA GLU A 65 5.52 -17.88 1.72
C GLU A 65 5.10 -17.06 2.95
N GLN A 66 5.73 -17.31 4.10
CA GLN A 66 5.53 -16.51 5.31
C GLN A 66 6.21 -15.14 5.13
N CYS A 67 5.44 -14.07 5.25
CA CYS A 67 5.91 -12.72 4.98
C CYS A 67 5.33 -11.72 6.01
N TYR A 68 5.53 -10.44 5.76
CA TYR A 68 4.86 -9.35 6.47
C TYR A 68 3.90 -8.64 5.53
N LEU A 69 2.76 -8.20 6.06
CA LEU A 69 1.84 -7.31 5.38
C LEU A 69 1.88 -5.94 6.08
N LEU A 70 2.19 -4.92 5.27
CA LEU A 70 2.25 -3.53 5.66
C LEU A 70 1.08 -2.78 5.03
N HIS A 71 0.40 -1.95 5.84
CA HIS A 71 -0.44 -0.88 5.31
C HIS A 71 -0.02 0.44 5.94
N ALA A 72 0.30 1.43 5.13
CA ALA A 72 0.52 2.80 5.58
C ALA A 72 -0.45 3.72 4.84
N ASN A 73 -1.16 4.58 5.56
CA ASN A 73 -2.09 5.53 4.97
C ASN A 73 -1.88 6.90 5.58
N SER A 74 -1.80 7.91 4.72
CA SER A 74 -1.79 9.33 5.05
C SER A 74 -2.93 9.95 4.29
N HIS A 75 -3.87 10.59 4.96
CA HIS A 75 -4.88 11.38 4.27
C HIS A 75 -5.26 12.59 5.09
N GLY A 76 -5.64 13.65 4.40
CA GLY A 76 -6.04 14.90 5.02
C GLY A 76 -6.26 15.99 3.97
N SER A 77 -6.55 17.19 4.45
CA SER A 77 -6.74 18.36 3.60
C SER A 77 -5.76 19.45 3.97
N ILE A 78 -4.95 19.88 3.00
CA ILE A 78 -4.01 21.01 3.15
C ILE A 78 -4.62 22.18 2.38
N ASP A 79 -4.87 23.32 3.05
CA ASP A 79 -5.55 24.47 2.45
C ASP A 79 -6.88 24.09 1.76
N ASP A 80 -7.66 23.22 2.42
CA ASP A 80 -8.92 22.65 1.94
C ASP A 80 -8.83 21.82 0.66
N ILE A 81 -7.60 21.45 0.23
CA ILE A 81 -7.33 20.54 -0.88
C ILE A 81 -7.09 19.13 -0.33
N PRO A 82 -7.96 18.14 -0.64
CA PRO A 82 -7.76 16.76 -0.24
C PRO A 82 -6.50 16.16 -0.87
N CYS A 83 -5.67 15.53 -0.06
CA CYS A 83 -4.46 14.84 -0.50
C CYS A 83 -4.18 13.62 0.36
N GLY A 84 -3.46 12.66 -0.20
CA GLY A 84 -3.08 11.47 0.56
C GLY A 84 -2.09 10.56 -0.15
N THR A 85 -1.56 9.65 0.65
CA THR A 85 -0.61 8.61 0.24
C THR A 85 -1.00 7.31 0.92
N SER A 86 -1.17 6.23 0.15
CA SER A 86 -1.49 4.90 0.65
C SER A 86 -0.49 3.88 0.10
N ILE A 87 0.10 3.09 0.98
CA ILE A 87 1.00 1.99 0.65
C ILE A 87 0.41 0.70 1.23
N MET A 88 0.29 -0.33 0.42
CA MET A 88 0.05 -1.71 0.86
C MET A 88 1.15 -2.59 0.28
N ALA A 89 1.82 -3.40 1.11
CA ALA A 89 2.91 -4.24 0.62
C ALA A 89 3.01 -5.58 1.34
N TYR A 90 3.39 -6.60 0.59
CA TYR A 90 3.91 -7.87 1.08
C TYR A 90 5.44 -7.84 1.04
N ILE A 91 6.06 -8.04 2.19
CA ILE A 91 7.51 -7.92 2.39
C ILE A 91 8.05 -9.26 2.90
N SER A 92 9.11 -9.77 2.28
CA SER A 92 9.74 -11.04 2.68
C SER A 92 10.37 -10.93 4.09
N LYS A 93 10.78 -12.07 4.66
CA LYS A 93 11.51 -12.09 5.94
C LYS A 93 12.89 -11.44 5.87
N THR A 94 13.42 -11.22 4.67
CA THR A 94 14.69 -10.52 4.40
C THR A 94 14.49 -9.06 3.98
N LEU A 95 13.27 -8.52 4.15
CA LEU A 95 12.88 -7.14 3.79
C LEU A 95 12.88 -6.83 2.29
N GLU A 96 12.84 -7.86 1.44
CA GLU A 96 12.65 -7.69 0.00
C GLU A 96 11.16 -7.47 -0.31
N THR A 97 10.86 -6.69 -1.35
CA THR A 97 9.47 -6.48 -1.77
C THR A 97 8.98 -7.67 -2.59
N LEU A 98 7.90 -8.29 -2.14
CA LEU A 98 7.18 -9.33 -2.89
C LEU A 98 6.12 -8.69 -3.79
N GLU A 99 5.37 -7.76 -3.23
CA GLU A 99 4.41 -6.91 -3.93
C GLU A 99 4.19 -5.62 -3.14
N GLN A 100 4.02 -4.49 -3.83
CA GLN A 100 3.68 -3.20 -3.24
C GLN A 100 2.75 -2.43 -4.18
N ASN A 101 1.64 -1.96 -3.62
CA ASN A 101 0.76 -0.96 -4.22
C ASN A 101 0.99 0.37 -3.51
N HIS A 102 1.30 1.41 -4.27
CA HIS A 102 1.50 2.77 -3.77
C HIS A 102 0.60 3.73 -4.54
N HIS A 103 -0.15 4.55 -3.82
CA HIS A 103 -1.11 5.50 -4.38
C HIS A 103 -0.91 6.85 -3.72
N GLU A 104 -0.68 7.89 -4.52
CA GLU A 104 -0.56 9.27 -4.09
C GLU A 104 -1.57 10.11 -4.85
N TYR A 105 -2.28 11.01 -4.19
CA TYR A 105 -3.25 11.87 -4.84
C TYR A 105 -3.31 13.27 -4.23
N VAL A 106 -3.67 14.24 -5.08
CA VAL A 106 -4.01 15.62 -4.70
C VAL A 106 -5.18 16.07 -5.56
N GLN A 107 -6.27 16.52 -4.93
CA GLN A 107 -7.51 16.90 -5.61
C GLN A 107 -7.67 18.41 -5.76
N LEU A 108 -6.97 18.98 -6.73
CA LEU A 108 -7.19 20.36 -7.16
C LEU A 108 -8.44 20.43 -8.05
N GLN A 109 -9.18 21.55 -7.99
CA GLN A 109 -10.43 21.73 -8.75
C GLN A 109 -10.26 21.52 -10.26
N ASP A 110 -9.15 21.99 -10.83
CA ASP A 110 -8.91 21.95 -12.29
C ASP A 110 -7.73 21.04 -12.70
N HIS A 111 -6.95 20.53 -11.75
CA HIS A 111 -5.70 19.79 -12.01
C HIS A 111 -5.45 18.69 -10.95
N SER A 112 -6.42 17.80 -10.73
CA SER A 112 -6.20 16.67 -9.84
C SER A 112 -5.04 15.80 -10.35
N LEU A 113 -4.13 15.46 -9.45
CA LEU A 113 -3.02 14.55 -9.71
C LEU A 113 -3.27 13.24 -8.96
N ASP A 114 -3.25 12.13 -9.67
CA ASP A 114 -3.36 10.78 -9.12
C ASP A 114 -2.18 9.96 -9.65
N ARG A 115 -1.36 9.40 -8.75
CA ARG A 115 -0.21 8.56 -9.08
C ARG A 115 -0.39 7.21 -8.43
N LYS A 116 -0.49 6.16 -9.22
CA LYS A 116 -0.57 4.77 -8.76
C LYS A 116 0.63 4.01 -9.28
N SER A 117 1.37 3.35 -8.39
CA SER A 117 2.41 2.40 -8.78
C SER A 117 2.17 1.04 -8.16
N HIS A 118 2.37 0.01 -8.98
CA HIS A 118 2.29 -1.39 -8.61
C HIS A 118 3.63 -2.04 -8.90
N MET A 119 4.31 -2.45 -7.84
CA MET A 119 5.60 -3.11 -7.87
C MET A 119 5.40 -4.56 -7.46
N VAL A 120 5.84 -5.52 -8.27
CA VAL A 120 5.66 -6.95 -7.98
C VAL A 120 6.88 -7.75 -8.43
N ARG A 121 7.29 -8.71 -7.59
CA ARG A 121 8.35 -9.64 -7.92
C ARG A 121 7.81 -10.81 -8.73
N HIS A 122 8.35 -11.01 -9.92
CA HIS A 122 8.06 -12.16 -10.78
C HIS A 122 9.36 -12.88 -11.13
N GLY A 123 9.64 -13.99 -10.44
CA GLY A 123 10.88 -14.75 -10.62
C GLY A 123 12.12 -13.92 -10.26
N ASP A 124 13.02 -13.75 -11.22
CA ASP A 124 14.26 -12.96 -11.09
C ASP A 124 14.09 -11.49 -11.54
N GLN A 125 12.86 -11.01 -11.65
CA GLN A 125 12.56 -9.63 -12.05
C GLN A 125 11.64 -8.95 -11.03
N LEU A 126 11.88 -7.65 -10.82
CA LEU A 126 10.96 -6.74 -10.17
C LEU A 126 10.33 -5.87 -11.26
N VAL A 127 9.01 -5.99 -11.42
CA VAL A 127 8.24 -5.22 -12.39
C VAL A 127 7.53 -4.09 -11.66
N VAL A 128 7.65 -2.86 -12.17
CA VAL A 128 6.99 -1.67 -11.63
C VAL A 128 6.13 -1.05 -12.72
N ASN A 129 4.81 -1.06 -12.53
CA ASN A 129 3.87 -0.36 -13.39
C ASN A 129 3.45 0.93 -12.70
N LYS A 130 3.52 2.07 -13.39
CA LYS A 130 3.17 3.38 -12.87
C LYS A 130 2.13 4.03 -13.79
N ILE A 131 1.03 4.48 -13.20
CA ILE A 131 -0.04 5.23 -13.86
C ILE A 131 -0.11 6.60 -13.20
N ILE A 132 -0.01 7.65 -13.99
CA ILE A 132 -0.15 9.04 -13.57
C ILE A 132 -1.34 9.62 -14.32
N THR A 133 -2.33 10.12 -13.58
CA THR A 133 -3.47 10.85 -14.12
C THR A 133 -3.38 12.30 -13.66
N GLU A 134 -3.35 13.22 -14.62
CA GLU A 134 -3.30 14.67 -14.39
C GLU A 134 -4.42 15.33 -15.19
N GLY A 135 -5.51 15.70 -14.51
CA GLY A 135 -6.75 16.11 -15.17
C GLY A 135 -7.29 15.01 -16.10
N GLU A 136 -7.36 15.28 -17.40
CA GLU A 136 -7.79 14.31 -18.42
C GLU A 136 -6.63 13.47 -18.99
N GLU A 137 -5.37 13.85 -18.75
CA GLU A 137 -4.22 13.11 -19.25
C GLU A 137 -3.94 11.88 -18.40
N VAL A 138 -3.73 10.74 -19.06
CA VAL A 138 -3.29 9.50 -18.40
C VAL A 138 -1.99 9.04 -19.05
N LYS A 139 -0.94 8.90 -18.24
CA LYS A 139 0.38 8.39 -18.62
C LYS A 139 0.62 7.06 -17.90
N SER A 140 0.96 6.03 -18.66
CA SER A 140 1.30 4.71 -18.13
C SER A 140 2.73 4.35 -18.51
N GLN A 141 3.49 3.86 -17.55
CA GLN A 141 4.89 3.45 -17.71
C GLN A 141 5.09 2.09 -17.05
N SER A 142 6.00 1.29 -17.61
CA SER A 142 6.38 -0.01 -17.05
C SER A 142 7.90 -0.11 -17.03
N PHE A 143 8.44 -0.48 -15.88
CA PHE A 143 9.86 -0.64 -15.62
C PHE A 143 10.12 -2.07 -15.17
N THR A 144 11.23 -2.65 -15.58
CA THR A 144 11.61 -4.01 -15.19
C THR A 144 13.06 -4.03 -14.79
N PHE A 145 13.33 -4.54 -13.59
CA PHE A 145 14.67 -4.59 -13.01
C PHE A 145 15.04 -6.04 -12.69
N PRO A 146 16.22 -6.52 -13.13
CA PRO A 146 16.74 -7.80 -12.66
C PRO A 146 16.95 -7.76 -11.14
N VAL A 147 16.45 -8.75 -10.39
CA VAL A 147 16.64 -8.81 -8.93
C VAL A 147 18.13 -8.84 -8.57
N SER A 148 18.96 -9.47 -9.39
CA SER A 148 20.43 -9.46 -9.28
C SER A 148 21.08 -8.06 -9.34
N SER A 149 20.36 -7.05 -9.87
CA SER A 149 20.80 -5.65 -9.86
C SER A 149 20.30 -4.84 -8.67
N LEU A 150 19.39 -5.40 -7.88
CA LEU A 150 18.71 -4.75 -6.76
C LEU A 150 19.20 -5.25 -5.39
N GLU A 151 20.41 -5.78 -5.31
CA GLU A 151 20.98 -6.18 -4.03
C GLU A 151 21.10 -4.97 -3.10
N GLY A 152 20.49 -5.05 -1.91
CA GLY A 152 20.39 -3.92 -0.97
C GLY A 152 19.37 -2.85 -1.35
N PHE A 153 18.40 -3.18 -2.20
CA PHE A 153 17.23 -2.35 -2.50
C PHE A 153 16.24 -2.30 -1.32
N VAL A 154 15.70 -1.10 -1.07
CA VAL A 154 14.71 -0.82 -0.05
C VAL A 154 13.55 -0.05 -0.68
N SER A 155 12.36 -0.65 -0.67
CA SER A 155 11.13 0.04 -1.04
C SER A 155 10.62 0.95 0.08
N GLU A 156 9.67 1.84 -0.24
CA GLU A 156 9.00 2.68 0.77
C GLU A 156 8.38 1.85 1.90
N ALA A 157 7.82 0.69 1.58
CA ALA A 157 7.27 -0.22 2.59
C ALA A 157 8.37 -0.82 3.48
N SER A 158 9.42 -1.41 2.89
CA SER A 158 10.54 -1.99 3.66
C SER A 158 11.25 -0.95 4.52
N ASN A 159 11.37 0.29 4.03
CA ASN A 159 11.94 1.40 4.77
C ASN A 159 11.24 1.64 6.12
N LEU A 160 9.90 1.51 6.19
CA LEU A 160 9.18 1.73 7.44
C LEU A 160 9.58 0.72 8.53
N LEU A 161 9.90 -0.53 8.17
CA LEU A 161 10.46 -1.51 9.11
C LEU A 161 11.91 -1.19 9.45
N ILE A 162 12.73 -0.84 8.45
CA ILE A 162 14.15 -0.49 8.65
C ILE A 162 14.31 0.68 9.62
N LEU A 163 13.49 1.71 9.50
CA LEU A 163 13.51 2.86 10.41
C LEU A 163 13.22 2.47 11.86
N ARG A 164 12.27 1.56 12.10
CA ARG A 164 11.98 1.03 13.45
C ARG A 164 13.17 0.27 14.02
N ILE A 165 13.81 -0.58 13.20
CA ILE A 165 15.00 -1.34 13.61
C ILE A 165 16.19 -0.41 13.89
N LEU A 166 16.45 0.56 13.02
CA LEU A 166 17.50 1.55 13.22
C LEU A 166 17.28 2.37 14.50
N ALA A 167 16.04 2.75 14.79
CA ALA A 167 15.69 3.48 16.00
C ALA A 167 15.91 2.66 17.27
N GLN A 168 15.59 1.36 17.24
CA GLN A 168 15.80 0.46 18.37
C GLN A 168 17.28 0.13 18.59
N ARG A 169 18.04 -0.11 17.51
CA ARG A 169 19.47 -0.43 17.58
C ARG A 169 20.32 0.80 17.93
N LYS A 170 19.93 1.98 17.44
CA LYS A 170 20.73 3.22 17.50
C LYS A 170 22.16 3.07 16.96
N ILE A 171 22.35 2.14 16.01
CA ILE A 171 23.62 1.86 15.34
C ILE A 171 23.48 2.22 13.87
N PHE A 172 24.35 3.11 13.39
CA PHE A 172 24.36 3.62 12.02
C PHE A 172 25.78 3.43 11.47
N PRO A 173 26.02 2.38 10.66
CA PRO A 173 27.30 2.20 10.01
C PRO A 173 27.65 3.43 9.16
N GLU A 174 28.91 3.85 9.21
CA GLU A 174 29.42 4.89 8.29
C GLU A 174 29.26 4.40 6.85
N ASN A 175 28.82 5.27 5.94
CA ASN A 175 28.59 4.95 4.52
C ASN A 175 27.52 3.86 4.26
N MET A 176 26.54 3.72 5.14
CA MET A 176 25.36 2.88 4.86
C MET A 176 24.47 3.52 3.78
N VAL A 177 24.52 2.96 2.56
CA VAL A 177 23.81 3.46 1.38
C VAL A 177 23.00 2.33 0.73
N PHE A 178 21.69 2.49 0.69
CA PHE A 178 20.77 1.52 0.08
C PHE A 178 20.42 1.94 -1.35
N LEU A 179 20.00 0.98 -2.17
CA LEU A 179 19.29 1.30 -3.42
C LEU A 179 17.83 1.62 -3.10
N SER A 180 17.25 2.57 -3.82
CA SER A 180 15.85 2.97 -3.74
C SER A 180 15.34 3.32 -5.13
N LEU A 181 14.05 3.63 -5.23
CA LEU A 181 13.49 4.30 -6.41
C LEU A 181 13.15 5.75 -6.05
N ASP A 182 13.41 6.66 -6.98
CA ASP A 182 12.90 8.03 -6.89
C ASP A 182 11.45 8.12 -7.37
N THR A 183 10.90 9.33 -7.40
CA THR A 183 9.51 9.59 -7.82
C THR A 183 9.26 9.21 -9.28
N GLU A 184 10.30 9.15 -10.12
CA GLU A 184 10.24 8.76 -11.53
C GLU A 184 10.67 7.31 -11.77
N THR A 185 10.71 6.51 -10.69
CA THR A 185 11.01 5.06 -10.75
C THR A 185 12.41 4.78 -11.30
N GLN A 186 13.34 5.72 -11.17
CA GLN A 186 14.75 5.51 -11.46
C GLN A 186 15.46 4.95 -10.24
N ILE A 187 16.44 4.07 -10.46
CA ILE A 187 17.28 3.56 -9.37
C ILE A 187 18.13 4.71 -8.84
N CYS A 188 18.04 4.95 -7.54
CA CYS A 188 18.78 5.98 -6.84
C CYS A 188 19.29 5.47 -5.49
N PHE A 189 19.91 6.36 -4.71
CA PHE A 189 20.38 6.04 -3.37
C PHE A 189 19.44 6.53 -2.26
N SER A 190 19.36 5.75 -1.18
CA SER A 190 18.76 6.17 0.08
C SER A 190 19.77 6.06 1.23
N THR A 191 19.91 7.16 1.97
CA THR A 191 20.87 7.30 3.06
C THR A 191 20.17 7.68 4.37
N TYR A 192 20.80 7.30 5.49
CA TYR A 192 20.24 7.50 6.82
C TYR A 192 21.26 8.19 7.73
N LYS A 193 20.82 9.19 8.49
CA LYS A 193 21.66 9.95 9.42
C LYS A 193 20.97 10.09 10.78
N VAL A 194 21.77 10.12 11.83
CA VAL A 194 21.28 10.33 13.20
C VAL A 194 21.00 11.82 13.41
N LEU A 195 19.82 12.16 13.94
CA LEU A 195 19.47 13.52 14.38
C LEU A 195 19.65 13.72 15.89
N GLY A 196 19.85 12.64 16.64
CA GLY A 196 20.03 12.65 18.09
C GLY A 196 18.73 12.48 18.87
N GLU A 197 18.81 12.65 20.18
CA GLU A 197 17.67 12.51 21.09
C GLU A 197 17.08 13.88 21.43
N ARG A 198 15.76 13.95 21.54
CA ARG A 198 15.05 15.14 22.04
C ARG A 198 13.85 14.73 22.87
N LYS A 199 13.33 15.65 23.67
CA LYS A 199 12.07 15.46 24.39
C LYS A 199 10.89 15.89 23.54
N GLN A 200 9.84 15.08 23.50
CA GLN A 200 8.56 15.37 22.86
C GLN A 200 7.43 15.21 23.88
N LEU A 201 6.51 16.17 23.91
CA LEU A 201 5.31 16.07 24.73
C LEU A 201 4.33 15.09 24.05
N LEU A 202 3.94 14.04 24.77
CA LEU A 202 2.92 13.06 24.40
C LEU A 202 1.85 13.05 25.51
N GLY A 203 0.67 13.57 25.20
CA GLY A 203 -0.39 13.83 26.17
C GLY A 203 0.07 14.87 27.18
N THR A 204 0.32 14.42 28.41
CA THR A 204 0.78 15.26 29.52
C THR A 204 2.25 15.01 29.91
N GLU A 205 2.92 14.05 29.27
CA GLU A 205 4.26 13.60 29.64
C GLU A 205 5.29 13.90 28.56
N PHE A 206 6.51 14.27 28.97
CA PHE A 206 7.63 14.38 28.05
C PHE A 206 8.33 13.03 27.91
N MET A 207 8.45 12.55 26.69
CA MET A 207 9.18 11.33 26.35
C MET A 207 10.42 11.65 25.54
N ASP A 208 11.50 10.90 25.79
CA ASP A 208 12.69 10.94 24.95
C ASP A 208 12.40 10.21 23.64
N VAL A 209 12.66 10.90 22.53
CA VAL A 209 12.50 10.38 21.17
C VAL A 209 13.81 10.45 20.42
N PHE A 210 14.12 9.40 19.65
CA PHE A 210 15.34 9.29 18.86
C PHE A 210 15.06 9.63 17.40
N GLY A 211 15.80 10.60 16.87
CA GLY A 211 15.60 11.14 15.53
C GLY A 211 16.49 10.50 14.47
N ILE A 212 15.89 10.18 13.32
CA ILE A 212 16.53 9.64 12.12
C ILE A 212 16.15 10.52 10.94
N GLN A 213 17.14 10.94 10.16
CA GLN A 213 16.94 11.54 8.87
C GLN A 213 17.12 10.46 7.79
N ARG A 214 16.15 10.33 6.89
CA ARG A 214 16.31 9.60 5.61
C ARG A 214 16.36 10.60 4.48
N THR A 215 17.32 10.45 3.57
CA THR A 215 17.37 11.19 2.32
C THR A 215 17.30 10.19 1.16
N VAL A 216 16.39 10.41 0.22
CA VAL A 216 16.28 9.68 -1.05
C VAL A 216 16.72 10.62 -2.15
N GLU A 217 17.77 10.24 -2.87
CA GLU A 217 18.27 11.01 -3.99
C GLU A 217 17.28 10.96 -5.15
N SER A 218 17.24 12.02 -5.95
CA SER A 218 16.49 12.07 -7.18
C SER A 218 17.45 12.34 -8.33
N VAL A 219 17.26 11.65 -9.44
CA VAL A 219 18.11 11.84 -10.63
C VAL A 219 17.70 13.12 -11.37
N THR A 220 16.41 13.46 -11.34
CA THR A 220 15.82 14.54 -12.14
C THR A 220 15.32 15.73 -11.32
N ASP A 221 15.23 15.60 -10.00
CA ASP A 221 14.65 16.60 -9.10
C ASP A 221 15.49 16.76 -7.82
N ILE A 222 15.01 17.54 -6.86
CA ILE A 222 15.61 17.73 -5.55
C ILE A 222 15.40 16.46 -4.70
N SER A 223 16.47 15.99 -4.05
CA SER A 223 16.40 14.87 -3.11
C SER A 223 15.36 15.10 -2.02
N ALA A 224 14.50 14.11 -1.81
CA ALA A 224 13.51 14.16 -0.75
C ALA A 224 14.14 13.76 0.59
N THR A 225 13.87 14.52 1.65
CA THR A 225 14.40 14.26 2.99
C THR A 225 13.28 14.22 4.02
N TRP A 226 13.30 13.19 4.87
CA TRP A 226 12.36 13.03 5.98
C TRP A 226 13.10 13.01 7.31
N HIS A 227 12.52 13.67 8.31
CA HIS A 227 12.91 13.55 9.71
C HIS A 227 11.84 12.75 10.45
N CYS A 228 12.23 11.60 10.98
CA CYS A 228 11.38 10.71 11.76
C CYS A 228 11.93 10.61 13.18
N TYR A 229 11.07 10.70 14.18
CA TYR A 229 11.44 10.51 15.59
C TYR A 229 10.67 9.33 16.15
N PHE A 230 11.35 8.48 16.90
CA PHE A 230 10.83 7.22 17.41
C PHE A 230 10.90 7.15 18.93
N LEU A 231 9.92 6.50 19.54
CA LEU A 231 9.98 6.06 20.93
C LEU A 231 10.97 4.90 21.08
N SER A 232 11.37 4.61 22.33
CA SER A 232 12.32 3.54 22.66
C SER A 232 11.85 2.15 22.26
N ASP A 233 10.55 1.93 22.13
CA ASP A 233 9.94 0.68 21.70
C ASP A 233 9.80 0.58 20.17
N GLY A 234 10.18 1.62 19.44
CA GLY A 234 10.14 1.69 17.98
C GLY A 234 8.89 2.35 17.41
N HIS A 235 7.91 2.78 18.21
CA HIS A 235 6.76 3.52 17.69
C HIS A 235 7.17 4.87 17.11
N LEU A 236 6.51 5.28 16.03
CA LEU A 236 6.76 6.57 15.39
C LEU A 236 6.11 7.69 16.21
N ALA A 237 6.92 8.57 16.78
CA ALA A 237 6.47 9.72 17.56
C ALA A 237 6.20 10.96 16.70
N SER A 238 7.01 11.21 15.68
CA SER A 238 6.74 12.25 14.69
C SER A 238 7.44 12.00 13.36
N ARG A 239 6.87 12.51 12.29
CA ARG A 239 7.42 12.47 10.92
C ARG A 239 7.14 13.78 10.21
N VAL A 240 8.14 14.30 9.50
CA VAL A 240 8.01 15.47 8.63
C VAL A 240 8.91 15.30 7.41
N GLN A 241 8.41 15.72 6.25
CA GLN A 241 9.25 15.92 5.07
C GLN A 241 9.83 17.33 5.11
N VAL A 242 11.14 17.46 4.95
CA VAL A 242 11.82 18.76 4.93
C VAL A 242 11.25 19.60 3.78
N GLY A 243 10.77 20.80 4.10
CA GLY A 243 10.09 21.70 3.15
C GLY A 243 8.56 21.57 3.14
N SER A 244 7.98 20.56 3.80
CA SER A 244 6.53 20.45 3.95
C SER A 244 6.02 21.31 5.12
N PRO A 245 4.85 21.98 4.99
CA PRO A 245 4.23 22.73 6.08
C PRO A 245 3.50 21.83 7.09
N VAL A 246 3.56 20.51 6.89
CA VAL A 246 2.77 19.54 7.66
C VAL A 246 3.68 18.59 8.42
N THR A 247 3.29 18.26 9.66
CA THR A 247 3.98 17.28 10.48
C THR A 247 2.99 16.24 11.00
N MET A 248 3.34 14.96 10.88
CA MET A 248 2.62 13.89 11.57
C MET A 248 3.17 13.77 13.00
N LYS A 249 2.29 13.78 14.01
CA LYS A 249 2.68 13.66 15.42
C LYS A 249 1.77 12.68 16.16
N LEU A 250 2.40 11.88 16.99
CA LEU A 250 1.72 11.04 17.96
C LEU A 250 1.19 11.93 19.09
N LEU A 251 -0.09 11.79 19.43
CA LEU A 251 -0.70 12.57 20.52
C LEU A 251 -0.49 11.92 21.89
N HIS A 252 -0.65 10.60 21.97
CA HIS A 252 -0.61 9.86 23.22
C HIS A 252 0.27 8.63 23.06
N LYS A 253 0.94 8.22 24.15
CA LYS A 253 1.70 6.98 24.17
C LYS A 253 0.78 5.80 23.82
N PRO A 254 1.18 4.87 22.93
CA PRO A 254 0.47 3.62 22.74
C PRO A 254 0.43 2.89 24.07
N ALA A 255 -0.73 2.34 24.45
CA ALA A 255 -0.84 1.62 25.71
C ALA A 255 0.20 0.49 25.73
N ASP A 256 1.02 0.42 26.78
CA ASP A 256 1.97 -0.67 26.97
C ASP A 256 1.18 -1.98 26.87
N LYS A 257 1.64 -2.93 26.04
CA LYS A 257 1.11 -4.29 26.02
C LYS A 257 1.45 -4.91 27.38
N VAL A 258 0.63 -4.66 28.39
CA VAL A 258 0.69 -5.40 29.63
C VAL A 258 0.37 -6.85 29.24
N THR A 259 1.26 -7.77 29.61
CA THR A 259 1.00 -9.22 29.63
C THR A 259 -0.09 -9.47 30.66
N VAL A 260 -1.32 -9.02 30.39
CA VAL A 260 -2.51 -9.41 31.15
C VAL A 260 -3.10 -10.57 30.39
N GLU A 261 -3.17 -11.69 31.09
CA GLU A 261 -4.11 -12.78 30.81
C GLU A 261 -5.38 -12.24 30.19
N LYS A 262 -5.80 -12.81 29.05
CA LYS A 262 -7.05 -12.55 28.30
C LYS A 262 -8.07 -11.73 29.12
N VAL A 263 -7.94 -10.41 29.11
CA VAL A 263 -9.06 -9.54 29.43
C VAL A 263 -9.92 -9.61 28.18
N GLU A 264 -11.15 -10.10 28.33
CA GLU A 264 -12.12 -10.16 27.25
C GLU A 264 -12.12 -8.81 26.53
N LYS A 265 -11.85 -8.85 25.22
CA LYS A 265 -11.76 -7.64 24.39
C LYS A 265 -13.02 -6.80 24.66
N PRO A 266 -12.89 -5.51 25.01
CA PRO A 266 -14.05 -4.65 25.04
C PRO A 266 -14.69 -4.71 23.65
N VAL A 267 -15.97 -5.10 23.61
CA VAL A 267 -16.76 -5.10 22.39
C VAL A 267 -16.99 -3.63 22.05
N PHE A 268 -16.11 -3.07 21.23
CA PHE A 268 -16.39 -1.80 20.58
C PHE A 268 -17.59 -2.01 19.68
N GLU A 269 -18.63 -1.20 19.88
CA GLU A 269 -19.70 -1.09 18.89
C GLU A 269 -19.04 -0.70 17.57
N LYS A 270 -19.13 -1.58 16.58
CA LYS A 270 -18.61 -1.30 15.25
C LYS A 270 -19.36 -0.07 14.75
N LYS A 271 -18.66 1.07 14.64
CA LYS A 271 -19.20 2.20 13.90
C LYS A 271 -19.55 1.69 12.49
N PRO A 272 -20.78 1.91 12.00
CA PRO A 272 -21.13 1.52 10.65
C PRO A 272 -20.18 2.20 9.67
N LEU A 273 -19.56 1.39 8.80
CA LEU A 273 -18.69 1.89 7.74
C LEU A 273 -19.57 2.64 6.72
N VAL A 274 -19.56 3.97 6.77
CA VAL A 274 -20.23 4.82 5.78
C VAL A 274 -19.30 4.99 4.58
N TRP A 275 -19.16 3.91 3.81
CA TRP A 275 -18.23 3.86 2.68
C TRP A 275 -18.60 4.82 1.54
N GLU A 276 -19.85 5.30 1.51
CA GLU A 276 -20.34 6.30 0.56
C GLU A 276 -19.75 7.70 0.78
N GLU A 277 -19.35 8.03 2.02
CA GLU A 277 -18.74 9.33 2.38
C GLU A 277 -17.21 9.28 2.30
N ASP A 278 -16.63 8.09 2.39
CA ASP A 278 -15.20 7.86 2.18
C ASP A 278 -14.90 7.83 0.68
N MET A 279 -14.27 8.90 0.20
CA MET A 279 -13.95 9.08 -1.21
C MET A 279 -13.05 7.99 -1.79
N GLN A 280 -12.15 7.39 -1.00
CA GLN A 280 -11.28 6.31 -1.45
C GLN A 280 -12.07 5.01 -1.61
N MET A 281 -12.94 4.71 -0.65
CA MET A 281 -13.82 3.53 -0.69
C MET A 281 -14.86 3.66 -1.79
N PHE A 282 -15.40 4.87 -2.01
CA PHE A 282 -16.31 5.16 -3.09
C PHE A 282 -15.65 5.00 -4.47
N SER A 283 -14.42 5.50 -4.64
CA SER A 283 -13.64 5.28 -5.88
C SER A 283 -13.38 3.80 -6.13
N ARG A 284 -12.93 3.03 -5.13
CA ARG A 284 -12.74 1.57 -5.26
C ARG A 284 -14.04 0.84 -5.62
N PHE A 285 -15.15 1.26 -5.05
CA PHE A 285 -16.47 0.73 -5.37
C PHE A 285 -16.84 0.98 -6.83
N LEU A 286 -16.61 2.20 -7.34
CA LEU A 286 -16.89 2.55 -8.73
C LEU A 286 -16.03 1.75 -9.70
N ASP A 287 -14.72 1.64 -9.44
CA ASP A 287 -13.79 0.87 -10.26
C ASP A 287 -14.23 -0.61 -10.33
N ARG A 288 -14.50 -1.21 -9.17
CA ARG A 288 -14.94 -2.62 -9.10
C ARG A 288 -16.30 -2.84 -9.75
N LYS A 289 -17.22 -1.88 -9.61
CA LYS A 289 -18.55 -1.92 -10.23
C LYS A 289 -18.44 -1.89 -11.76
N GLU A 290 -17.59 -1.03 -12.31
CA GLU A 290 -17.41 -0.93 -13.77
C GLU A 290 -16.66 -2.14 -14.33
N GLU A 291 -15.67 -2.68 -13.61
CA GLU A 291 -15.00 -3.93 -13.94
C GLU A 291 -16.00 -5.10 -14.02
N LEU A 292 -16.84 -5.26 -12.98
CA LEU A 292 -17.87 -6.31 -12.96
C LEU A 292 -18.92 -6.11 -14.05
N ARG A 293 -19.33 -4.87 -14.30
CA ARG A 293 -20.27 -4.55 -15.39
C ARG A 293 -19.69 -4.92 -16.75
N SER A 294 -18.43 -4.59 -16.99
CA SER A 294 -17.72 -4.91 -18.21
C SER A 294 -17.57 -6.43 -18.38
N SER A 295 -17.18 -7.13 -17.31
CA SER A 295 -17.08 -8.59 -17.30
C SER A 295 -18.41 -9.28 -17.61
N HIS A 296 -19.51 -8.84 -16.97
CA HIS A 296 -20.85 -9.35 -17.26
C HIS A 296 -21.29 -9.04 -18.70
N ALA A 297 -21.00 -7.84 -19.20
CA ALA A 297 -21.33 -7.46 -20.57
C ALA A 297 -20.60 -8.33 -21.59
N SER A 298 -19.31 -8.57 -21.39
CA SER A 298 -18.51 -9.47 -22.23
C SER A 298 -19.02 -10.91 -22.16
N TYR A 299 -19.28 -11.43 -20.96
CA TYR A 299 -19.83 -12.77 -20.77
C TYR A 299 -21.15 -12.98 -21.55
N VAL A 300 -22.07 -12.02 -21.47
CA VAL A 300 -23.35 -12.08 -22.21
C VAL A 300 -23.18 -11.92 -23.73
N GLN A 301 -22.11 -11.26 -24.19
CA GLN A 301 -21.78 -11.16 -25.62
C GLN A 301 -21.16 -12.45 -26.17
N GLU A 302 -20.26 -13.07 -25.40
CA GLU A 302 -19.58 -14.31 -25.75
C GLU A 302 -20.51 -15.52 -25.73
N HIS A 303 -21.60 -15.45 -24.96
CA HIS A 303 -22.59 -16.52 -24.79
C HIS A 303 -23.98 -16.14 -25.36
N PRO A 304 -24.15 -16.05 -26.69
CA PRO A 304 -25.45 -15.74 -27.32
C PRO A 304 -26.55 -16.76 -26.98
N GLU A 305 -26.18 -17.99 -26.61
CA GLU A 305 -27.09 -19.03 -26.13
C GLU A 305 -27.87 -18.60 -24.87
N LEU A 306 -27.32 -17.74 -24.02
CA LEU A 306 -28.02 -17.22 -22.84
C LEU A 306 -29.21 -16.36 -23.24
N LYS A 307 -29.04 -15.53 -24.27
CA LYS A 307 -30.13 -14.69 -24.81
C LYS A 307 -31.21 -15.55 -25.44
N ALA A 308 -30.82 -16.57 -26.20
CA ALA A 308 -31.77 -17.50 -26.81
C ALA A 308 -32.55 -18.28 -25.74
N LEU A 309 -31.86 -18.83 -24.73
CA LEU A 309 -32.46 -19.57 -23.63
C LEU A 309 -33.47 -18.72 -22.84
N LEU A 310 -33.11 -17.47 -22.53
CA LEU A 310 -34.02 -16.54 -21.82
C LEU A 310 -35.21 -16.13 -22.69
N ALA A 311 -35.01 -15.94 -24.00
CA ALA A 311 -36.08 -15.61 -24.92
C ALA A 311 -37.09 -16.77 -25.05
N ASP A 312 -36.59 -18.00 -25.18
CA ASP A 312 -37.41 -19.21 -25.23
C ASP A 312 -38.18 -19.40 -23.93
N PHE A 313 -37.53 -19.24 -22.77
CA PHE A 313 -38.20 -19.28 -21.46
C PHE A 313 -39.35 -18.28 -21.39
N LEU A 314 -39.09 -17.01 -21.77
CA LEU A 314 -40.09 -15.96 -21.75
C LEU A 314 -41.26 -16.27 -22.69
N GLN A 315 -40.98 -16.84 -23.86
CA GLN A 315 -42.00 -17.27 -24.81
C GLN A 315 -42.87 -18.38 -24.21
N PHE A 316 -42.27 -19.40 -23.59
CA PHE A 316 -43.00 -20.48 -22.93
C PHE A 316 -43.83 -19.99 -21.74
N LEU A 317 -43.30 -19.03 -20.97
CA LEU A 317 -43.99 -18.41 -19.85
C LEU A 317 -45.24 -17.65 -20.33
N LEU A 318 -45.11 -16.86 -21.39
CA LEU A 318 -46.20 -16.06 -21.97
C LEU A 318 -47.28 -16.94 -22.65
N LEU A 319 -46.89 -18.09 -23.18
CA LEU A 319 -47.81 -19.05 -23.80
C LEU A 319 -48.60 -19.85 -22.77
N ARG A 320 -47.94 -20.36 -21.72
CA ARG A 320 -48.57 -21.23 -20.72
C ARG A 320 -49.27 -20.47 -19.61
N LYS A 321 -48.81 -19.25 -19.30
CA LYS A 321 -49.31 -18.40 -18.20
C LYS A 321 -49.60 -19.20 -16.92
N PRO A 322 -48.61 -19.93 -16.39
CA PRO A 322 -48.80 -20.72 -15.18
C PRO A 322 -49.09 -19.82 -13.98
N ASP A 323 -49.91 -20.30 -13.06
CA ASP A 323 -50.22 -19.59 -11.81
C ASP A 323 -49.00 -19.51 -10.87
N ASP A 324 -48.08 -20.48 -10.96
CA ASP A 324 -46.80 -20.49 -10.24
C ASP A 324 -45.62 -20.42 -11.22
N VAL A 325 -45.08 -19.20 -11.36
CA VAL A 325 -43.95 -18.88 -12.24
C VAL A 325 -42.63 -19.48 -11.72
N LEU A 326 -42.46 -19.63 -10.41
CA LEU A 326 -41.20 -20.09 -9.82
C LEU A 326 -41.01 -21.59 -10.04
N SER A 327 -42.05 -22.38 -9.76
CA SER A 327 -42.03 -23.83 -10.04
C SER A 327 -41.83 -24.10 -11.53
N PHE A 328 -42.47 -23.31 -12.39
CA PHE A 328 -42.30 -23.39 -13.84
C PHE A 328 -40.86 -23.10 -14.29
N ALA A 329 -40.20 -22.08 -13.70
CA ALA A 329 -38.80 -21.78 -13.99
C ALA A 329 -37.88 -22.92 -13.58
N VAL A 330 -38.09 -23.51 -12.40
CA VAL A 330 -37.28 -24.65 -11.91
C VAL A 330 -37.37 -25.83 -12.88
N GLU A 331 -38.58 -26.19 -13.32
CA GLU A 331 -38.78 -27.27 -14.29
C GLU A 331 -38.15 -26.97 -15.65
N TYR A 332 -38.27 -25.72 -16.13
CA TYR A 332 -37.71 -25.31 -17.41
C TYR A 332 -36.17 -25.33 -17.41
N PHE A 333 -35.53 -24.85 -16.34
CA PHE A 333 -34.07 -24.75 -16.26
C PHE A 333 -33.38 -26.04 -15.79
N ALA A 334 -34.09 -26.99 -15.18
CA ALA A 334 -33.52 -28.24 -14.65
C ALA A 334 -32.65 -29.04 -15.65
N PRO A 335 -33.00 -29.17 -16.94
CA PRO A 335 -32.18 -29.92 -17.91
C PRO A 335 -30.82 -29.28 -18.20
N PHE A 336 -30.68 -27.96 -18.04
CA PHE A 336 -29.46 -27.21 -18.37
C PHE A 336 -28.39 -27.27 -17.27
N GLY A 337 -28.75 -27.66 -16.04
CA GLY A 337 -27.83 -27.73 -14.90
C GLY A 337 -26.88 -28.95 -14.90
N SER A 338 -27.02 -29.89 -15.84
CA SER A 338 -26.33 -31.19 -15.79
C SER A 338 -25.07 -31.30 -16.69
N GLN A 339 -24.68 -30.25 -17.42
CA GLN A 339 -23.41 -30.24 -18.16
C GLN A 339 -22.33 -29.50 -17.36
N ARG A 340 -21.61 -30.23 -16.51
CA ARG A 340 -20.37 -29.74 -15.90
C ARG A 340 -19.19 -30.19 -16.76
N ALA A 341 -18.48 -29.24 -17.38
CA ALA A 341 -17.17 -29.49 -17.96
C ALA A 341 -16.17 -29.92 -16.87
N PRO A 342 -15.22 -30.82 -17.14
CA PRO A 342 -14.21 -31.19 -16.16
C PRO A 342 -13.18 -30.06 -16.01
N GLY A 343 -13.14 -29.47 -14.81
CA GLY A 343 -12.03 -28.65 -14.35
C GLY A 343 -12.23 -27.14 -14.47
N THR A 344 -12.73 -26.53 -13.41
CA THR A 344 -12.20 -25.26 -12.90
C THR A 344 -12.52 -25.19 -11.40
N SER A 345 -11.47 -24.93 -10.64
CA SER A 345 -11.42 -24.84 -9.19
C SER A 345 -12.42 -23.82 -8.64
N THR A 346 -13.08 -24.24 -7.56
CA THR A 346 -13.86 -23.40 -6.64
C THR A 346 -13.13 -22.09 -6.27
N PRO A 347 -13.79 -20.93 -6.33
CA PRO A 347 -13.27 -19.72 -5.68
C PRO A 347 -13.37 -19.87 -4.15
N PRO A 348 -12.43 -19.29 -3.39
CA PRO A 348 -12.49 -19.33 -1.94
C PRO A 348 -13.67 -18.51 -1.43
N VAL A 349 -14.36 -19.11 -0.46
CA VAL A 349 -15.46 -18.54 0.32
C VAL A 349 -14.89 -17.42 1.20
N LEU A 350 -15.60 -16.27 1.24
CA LEU A 350 -15.35 -15.12 2.11
C LEU A 350 -15.45 -15.46 3.59
#